data_AF-A0A2A6CCQ8-F1
#
_entry.id   AF-A0A2A6CCQ8-F1
#
_cell.length_a   1.000
_cell.length_b   1.000
_cell.length_c   1.000
_cell.angle_alpha   90.00
_cell.angle_beta   90.00
_cell.angle_gamma   90.00
#
_symmetry.space_group_name_H-M   'P 1'
#
loop_
_entity.id
_entity.type
_entity.pdbx_description
1 polymer ?
#
loop_
_entity_poly.entity_id
_entity_poly.type
_entity_poly.pdbx_seq_one_letter_code
_entity_poly.pdbx_strand_id
1 'polypeptide(L)'
;MLYLLVILPILISAIKPEFDNSLTTAPTVICERGSMSLDISSSHGAPSVVFAKGHFNKEGCSFRNATHVTFDFEKCNVRRKREINPRRMVYSTTVVVQLHPLFITKVDRAYAVSCNYMEAEKNVGAGITVRSVVDTP
;
A
#
# COMPACT_ATOMS: atom_id res chain seq x y z
N MET A 1 22.91 52.92 -10.97
CA MET A 1 23.46 51.67 -11.51
C MET A 1 23.95 50.67 -10.46
N LEU A 2 24.23 51.08 -9.20
CA LEU A 2 24.62 50.14 -8.13
C LEU A 2 23.43 49.55 -7.36
N TYR A 3 22.33 50.30 -7.21
CA TYR A 3 21.12 49.83 -6.54
C TYR A 3 20.50 48.61 -7.24
N LEU A 4 20.48 48.58 -8.58
CA LEU A 4 19.87 47.50 -9.37
C LEU A 4 20.52 46.13 -9.12
N LEU A 5 21.82 46.11 -8.82
CA LEU A 5 22.58 44.89 -8.50
C LEU A 5 22.26 44.34 -7.10
N VAL A 6 21.78 45.18 -6.18
CA VAL A 6 21.49 44.77 -4.78
C VAL A 6 20.03 44.33 -4.61
N ILE A 7 19.08 44.91 -5.35
CA ILE A 7 17.66 44.50 -5.30
C ILE A 7 17.36 43.15 -5.98
N LEU A 8 18.11 42.80 -7.03
CA LEU A 8 17.89 41.56 -7.79
C LEU A 8 18.03 40.28 -6.93
N PRO A 9 19.08 40.09 -6.09
CA PRO A 9 19.16 38.91 -5.21
C PRO A 9 18.15 38.92 -4.05
N ILE A 10 17.68 40.10 -3.63
CA ILE A 10 16.68 40.26 -2.57
C ILE A 10 15.29 39.80 -3.06
N LEU A 11 14.92 40.09 -4.32
CA LEU A 11 13.68 39.59 -4.91
C LEU A 11 13.68 38.06 -5.09
N ILE A 12 14.82 37.46 -5.44
CA ILE A 12 14.90 36.01 -5.72
C ILE A 12 14.75 35.19 -4.42
N SER A 13 15.21 35.70 -3.27
CA SER A 13 15.09 35.00 -1.98
C SER A 13 13.65 34.88 -1.45
N ALA A 14 12.70 35.64 -2.02
CA ALA A 14 11.29 35.63 -1.59
C ALA A 14 10.46 34.50 -2.22
N ILE A 15 10.97 33.79 -3.23
CA ILE A 15 10.24 32.70 -3.90
C ILE A 15 10.56 31.39 -3.16
N LYS A 16 9.74 31.04 -2.17
CA LYS A 16 9.69 29.66 -1.70
C LYS A 16 8.78 28.88 -2.65
N PRO A 17 9.27 27.87 -3.39
CA PRO A 17 8.39 26.97 -4.11
C PRO A 17 7.56 26.21 -3.07
N GLU A 18 6.31 26.61 -2.89
CA GLU A 18 5.36 25.89 -2.05
C GLU A 18 4.87 24.68 -2.83
N PHE A 19 5.22 23.50 -2.34
CA PHE A 19 4.78 22.24 -2.93
C PHE A 19 3.35 21.97 -2.44
N ASP A 20 2.36 22.28 -3.28
CA ASP A 20 0.93 22.25 -2.95
C ASP A 20 0.24 20.91 -3.31
N ASN A 21 0.99 19.81 -3.32
CA ASN A 21 0.36 18.49 -3.49
C ASN A 21 0.00 17.92 -2.13
N SER A 22 -1.19 17.34 -2.03
CA SER A 22 -1.68 16.68 -0.83
C SER A 22 -2.48 15.44 -1.20
N LEU A 23 -2.65 14.53 -0.24
CA LEU A 23 -3.53 13.38 -0.41
C LEU A 23 -4.98 13.81 -0.16
N THR A 24 -5.84 13.60 -1.15
CA THR A 24 -7.26 13.97 -1.08
C THR A 24 -8.03 13.05 -0.15
N THR A 25 -7.72 11.74 -0.19
CA THR A 25 -8.36 10.71 0.62
C THR A 25 -7.35 9.63 1.05
N ALA A 26 -7.74 8.79 2.01
CA ALA A 26 -7.00 7.55 2.28
C ALA A 26 -7.01 6.66 1.02
N PRO A 27 -5.94 5.89 0.78
CA PRO A 27 -5.86 5.00 -0.38
C PRO A 27 -6.83 3.83 -0.24
N THR A 28 -7.37 3.37 -1.36
CA THR A 28 -8.19 2.17 -1.43
C THR A 28 -7.28 0.95 -1.47
N VAL A 29 -7.53 -0.05 -0.63
CA VAL A 29 -6.75 -1.30 -0.57
C VAL A 29 -7.51 -2.42 -1.24
N ILE A 30 -6.91 -3.05 -2.24
CA ILE A 30 -7.44 -4.20 -2.99
C ILE A 30 -6.61 -5.42 -2.64
N CYS A 31 -7.24 -6.46 -2.10
CA CYS A 31 -6.57 -7.66 -1.64
C CYS A 31 -6.79 -8.81 -2.63
N GLU A 32 -5.71 -9.29 -3.24
CA GLU A 32 -5.72 -10.41 -4.19
C GLU A 32 -5.05 -11.66 -3.58
N ARG A 33 -4.90 -12.74 -4.35
CA ARG A 33 -4.18 -13.92 -3.87
C ARG A 33 -2.68 -13.69 -3.96
N GLY A 34 -2.03 -13.42 -2.82
CA GLY A 34 -0.58 -13.27 -2.71
C GLY A 34 -0.06 -11.83 -2.91
N SER A 35 -0.95 -10.88 -3.18
CA SER A 35 -0.62 -9.47 -3.41
C SER A 35 -1.69 -8.56 -2.82
N MET A 36 -1.32 -7.31 -2.57
CA MET A 36 -2.26 -6.22 -2.32
C MET A 36 -1.93 -5.02 -3.20
N SER A 37 -2.95 -4.39 -3.76
CA SER A 37 -2.82 -3.16 -4.53
C SER A 37 -3.38 -1.97 -3.75
N LEU A 38 -2.76 -0.81 -3.94
CA LEU A 38 -3.23 0.45 -3.38
C LEU A 38 -3.52 1.43 -4.51
N ASP A 39 -4.71 2.03 -4.46
CA ASP A 39 -5.09 3.17 -5.29
C ASP A 39 -4.98 4.46 -4.50
N ILE A 40 -4.18 5.40 -4.99
CA ILE A 40 -3.81 6.63 -4.31
C ILE A 40 -4.34 7.82 -5.09
N SER A 41 -5.08 8.68 -4.37
CA SER A 41 -5.66 9.91 -4.90
C SER A 41 -5.01 11.13 -4.27
N SER A 42 -4.31 11.92 -5.09
CA SER A 42 -3.66 13.18 -4.73
C SER A 42 -4.34 14.37 -5.41
N SER A 43 -4.18 15.57 -4.84
CA SER A 43 -4.75 16.81 -5.40
C SER A 43 -4.10 17.18 -6.73
N HIS A 44 -2.78 16.97 -6.86
CA HIS A 44 -2.03 17.32 -8.06
C HIS A 44 -1.06 16.22 -8.49
N GLY A 45 -1.34 15.57 -9.61
CA GLY A 45 -0.44 14.56 -10.19
C GLY A 45 -0.22 13.33 -9.31
N ALA A 46 0.67 12.43 -9.74
CA ALA A 46 1.01 11.23 -8.99
C ALA A 46 2.00 11.53 -7.84
N PRO A 47 2.00 10.75 -6.74
CA PRO A 47 3.05 10.82 -5.73
C PRO A 47 4.42 10.52 -6.34
N SER A 48 5.45 11.24 -5.90
CA SER A 48 6.83 11.04 -6.36
C SER A 48 7.32 9.62 -6.12
N VAL A 49 7.13 9.09 -4.90
CA VAL A 49 7.51 7.73 -4.53
C VAL A 49 6.50 7.11 -3.58
N VAL A 50 6.14 5.85 -3.82
CA VAL A 50 5.31 5.03 -2.93
C VAL A 50 6.06 3.76 -2.62
N PHE A 51 6.25 3.46 -1.34
CA PHE A 51 7.09 2.32 -0.95
C PHE A 51 6.63 1.64 0.35
N ALA A 52 6.89 0.35 0.45
CA ALA A 52 6.70 -0.38 1.70
C ALA A 52 7.78 0.03 2.71
N LYS A 53 7.41 0.16 3.98
CA LYS A 53 8.32 0.54 5.07
C LYS A 53 9.55 -0.38 5.07
N GLY A 54 10.73 0.24 5.10
CA GLY A 54 12.02 -0.46 5.04
C GLY A 54 12.47 -0.91 3.64
N HIS A 55 11.69 -0.64 2.59
CA HIS A 55 11.94 -1.12 1.22
C HIS A 55 12.00 0.01 0.18
N PHE A 56 12.49 1.20 0.56
CA PHE A 56 12.55 2.38 -0.31
C PHE A 56 13.34 2.16 -1.61
N ASN A 57 14.43 1.39 -1.55
CA ASN A 57 15.32 1.10 -2.69
C ASN A 57 15.09 -0.28 -3.33
N LYS A 58 14.02 -1.00 -2.94
CA LYS A 58 13.76 -2.34 -3.46
C LYS A 58 12.77 -2.28 -4.61
N GLU A 59 13.19 -2.77 -5.77
CA GLU A 59 12.31 -2.92 -6.94
C GLU A 59 11.12 -3.84 -6.61
N GLY A 60 9.94 -3.46 -7.11
CA GLY A 60 8.67 -4.15 -6.80
C GLY A 60 8.10 -3.85 -5.41
N CYS A 61 8.80 -3.09 -4.57
CA CYS A 61 8.31 -2.60 -3.27
C CYS A 61 8.44 -1.08 -3.12
N SER A 62 8.93 -0.41 -4.17
CA SER A 62 9.07 1.02 -4.32
C SER A 62 8.72 1.39 -5.76
N PHE A 63 7.83 2.37 -5.91
CA PHE A 63 7.25 2.78 -7.18
C PHE A 63 7.37 4.29 -7.29
N ARG A 64 7.84 4.78 -8.43
CA ARG A 64 7.99 6.22 -8.69
C ARG A 64 6.85 6.70 -9.57
N ASN A 65 6.32 7.89 -9.28
CA ASN A 65 5.27 8.55 -10.09
C ASN A 65 4.07 7.62 -10.39
N ALA A 66 3.62 6.86 -9.38
CA ALA A 66 2.57 5.87 -9.52
C ALA A 66 1.42 6.13 -8.55
N THR A 67 0.19 6.05 -9.06
CA THR A 67 -1.05 6.14 -8.27
C THR A 67 -1.61 4.76 -7.90
N HIS A 68 -1.43 3.77 -8.77
CA HIS A 68 -1.75 2.37 -8.51
C HIS A 68 -0.46 1.57 -8.34
N VAL A 69 -0.30 0.93 -7.18
CA VAL A 69 0.89 0.14 -6.83
C VAL A 69 0.50 -1.21 -6.27
N THR A 70 1.28 -2.24 -6.56
CA THR A 70 0.99 -3.62 -6.13
C THR A 70 2.17 -4.18 -5.34
N PHE A 71 1.92 -4.60 -4.10
CA PHE A 71 2.89 -5.21 -3.22
C PHE A 71 2.67 -6.71 -3.13
N ASP A 72 3.69 -7.47 -3.52
CA ASP A 72 3.76 -8.92 -3.36
C ASP A 72 4.10 -9.27 -1.91
N PHE A 73 3.33 -10.19 -1.31
CA PHE A 73 3.47 -10.55 0.10
C PHE A 73 4.83 -11.17 0.42
N GLU A 74 5.40 -11.94 -0.51
CA GLU A 74 6.67 -12.65 -0.30
C GLU A 74 7.87 -11.70 -0.49
N LYS A 75 7.73 -10.71 -1.38
CA LYS A 75 8.85 -9.83 -1.76
C LYS A 75 8.99 -8.62 -0.84
N CYS A 76 7.90 -8.05 -0.34
CA CYS A 76 7.94 -6.78 0.40
C CYS A 76 7.92 -6.93 1.93
N ASN A 77 8.31 -8.12 2.42
CA ASN A 77 8.33 -8.48 3.85
C ASN A 77 6.99 -8.16 4.54
N VAL A 78 5.88 -8.50 3.87
CA VAL A 78 4.55 -8.29 4.41
C VAL A 78 4.36 -9.22 5.60
N ARG A 79 4.03 -8.65 6.76
CA ARG A 79 3.92 -9.43 7.99
C ARG A 79 2.65 -10.27 7.96
N ARG A 80 2.84 -11.58 7.88
CA ARG A 80 1.78 -12.60 7.98
C ARG A 80 1.58 -13.01 9.43
N LYS A 81 0.37 -12.80 9.96
CA LYS A 81 -0.05 -13.22 11.30
C LYS A 81 -1.28 -14.12 11.20
N ARG A 82 -1.24 -15.26 11.89
CA ARG A 82 -2.42 -16.13 12.06
C ARG A 82 -3.11 -15.76 13.36
N GLU A 83 -4.39 -15.45 13.27
CA GLU A 83 -5.26 -15.22 14.43
C GLU A 83 -6.13 -16.46 14.65
N ILE A 84 -6.25 -16.87 15.91
CA ILE A 84 -6.87 -18.14 16.29
C ILE A 84 -8.38 -17.94 16.58
N ASN A 85 -8.78 -16.72 16.97
CA ASN A 85 -10.15 -16.40 17.35
C ASN A 85 -10.53 -14.97 16.94
N PRO A 86 -11.24 -14.77 15.81
CA PRO A 86 -11.65 -15.77 14.82
C PRO A 86 -10.45 -16.34 14.03
N ARG A 87 -10.57 -17.56 13.51
CA ARG A 87 -9.52 -18.17 12.64
C ARG A 87 -9.36 -17.36 11.36
N ARG A 88 -8.31 -16.55 11.29
CA ARG A 88 -8.03 -15.63 10.16
C ARG A 88 -6.53 -15.50 9.91
N MET A 89 -6.19 -15.23 8.66
CA MET A 89 -4.84 -14.89 8.22
C MET A 89 -4.78 -13.41 7.88
N VAL A 90 -3.96 -12.66 8.61
CA VAL A 90 -3.78 -11.21 8.48
C VAL A 90 -2.43 -10.94 7.82
N TYR A 91 -2.44 -10.28 6.67
CA TYR A 91 -1.26 -9.76 6.01
C TYR A 91 -1.21 -8.26 6.24
N SER A 92 -0.14 -7.75 6.86
CA SER A 92 -0.02 -6.35 7.26
C SER A 92 1.30 -5.73 6.82
N THR A 93 1.26 -4.51 6.30
CA THR A 93 2.46 -3.70 6.03
C THR A 93 2.18 -2.22 6.25
N THR A 94 3.23 -1.41 6.31
CA THR A 94 3.10 0.05 6.32
C THR A 94 3.58 0.57 4.98
N VAL A 95 2.74 1.31 4.27
CA VAL A 95 3.10 1.96 3.00
C VAL A 95 3.30 3.45 3.24
N VAL A 96 4.40 3.99 2.75
CA VAL A 96 4.70 5.42 2.78
C VAL A 96 4.43 6.00 1.40
N VAL A 97 3.60 7.04 1.36
CA VAL A 97 3.30 7.82 0.17
C VAL A 97 4.03 9.15 0.29
N GLN A 98 5.07 9.33 -0.52
CA GLN A 98 5.91 10.51 -0.57
C GLN A 98 5.55 11.32 -1.82
N LEU A 99 5.01 12.51 -1.62
CA LEU A 99 4.60 13.42 -2.67
C LEU A 99 5.79 14.24 -3.18
N HIS A 100 6.70 14.66 -2.28
CA HIS A 100 7.84 15.49 -2.65
C HIS A 100 9.02 14.66 -3.23
N PRO A 101 9.67 15.10 -4.32
CA PRO A 101 10.63 14.26 -5.07
C PRO A 101 11.95 13.98 -4.35
N LEU A 102 12.37 14.83 -3.42
CA LEU A 102 13.72 14.75 -2.84
C LEU A 102 13.75 14.10 -1.46
N PHE A 103 12.74 14.31 -0.63
CA PHE A 103 12.72 13.88 0.77
C PHE A 103 11.31 13.82 1.31
N ILE A 104 11.14 13.15 2.46
CA ILE A 104 9.87 13.05 3.17
C ILE A 104 9.54 14.41 3.81
N THR A 105 8.33 14.89 3.57
CA THR A 105 7.82 16.20 4.00
C THR A 105 6.59 16.05 4.90
N LYS A 106 6.09 17.19 5.40
CA LYS A 106 4.89 17.26 6.27
C LYS A 106 3.61 16.75 5.59
N VAL A 107 3.53 16.85 4.27
CA VAL A 107 2.33 16.43 3.51
C VAL A 107 2.31 14.93 3.20
N ASP A 108 3.44 14.25 3.40
CA ASP A 108 3.56 12.82 3.16
C ASP A 108 2.89 12.01 4.27
N ARG A 109 2.40 10.82 3.93
CA ARG A 109 1.63 9.97 4.85
C ARG A 109 2.13 8.53 4.84
N ALA A 110 2.07 7.91 6.00
CA ALA A 110 2.31 6.48 6.18
C ALA A 110 1.01 5.80 6.59
N TYR A 111 0.56 4.83 5.80
CA TYR A 111 -0.66 4.07 6.04
C TYR A 111 -0.31 2.65 6.51
N ALA A 112 -0.87 2.24 7.63
CA ALA A 112 -0.87 0.84 8.03
C ALA A 112 -2.00 0.13 7.28
N VAL A 113 -1.65 -0.71 6.31
CA VAL A 113 -2.61 -1.44 5.47
C VAL A 113 -2.60 -2.92 5.84
N SER A 114 -3.76 -3.55 5.77
CA SER A 114 -3.91 -4.97 6.07
C SER A 114 -4.99 -5.66 5.27
N CYS A 115 -4.70 -6.86 4.79
CA CYS A 115 -5.63 -7.78 4.16
C CYS A 115 -5.95 -8.94 5.12
N ASN A 116 -7.24 -9.10 5.45
CA ASN A 116 -7.70 -10.10 6.40
C ASN A 116 -8.46 -11.20 5.67
N TYR A 117 -7.87 -12.39 5.57
CA TYR A 117 -8.49 -13.56 4.94
C TYR A 117 -9.08 -14.47 6.02
N MET A 118 -10.35 -14.84 5.86
CA MET A 118 -11.02 -15.78 6.77
C MET A 118 -10.74 -17.21 6.32
N GLU A 119 -10.30 -18.08 7.23
CA GLU A 119 -10.27 -19.52 6.99
C GLU A 119 -11.72 -20.01 7.06
N ALA A 120 -12.36 -20.27 5.92
CA ALA A 120 -13.68 -20.91 5.91
C ALA A 120 -13.52 -22.40 6.23
N GLU A 121 -14.10 -22.87 7.33
CA GLU A 121 -14.32 -24.31 7.56
C GLU A 121 -15.38 -24.79 6.55
N LYS A 122 -14.95 -25.18 5.36
CA LYS A 122 -15.82 -25.90 4.43
C LYS A 122 -15.87 -27.36 4.88
N ASN A 123 -16.82 -27.70 5.75
CA ASN A 123 -17.16 -29.10 6.02
C ASN A 123 -17.68 -29.72 4.71
N VAL A 124 -16.81 -30.37 3.94
CA VAL A 124 -17.21 -31.17 2.79
C VAL A 124 -17.84 -32.45 3.35
N GLY A 125 -19.13 -32.39 3.65
CA GLY A 125 -19.91 -33.59 3.98
C GLY A 125 -20.04 -34.44 2.72
N ALA A 126 -19.12 -35.40 2.52
CA ALA A 126 -19.31 -36.45 1.54
C ALA A 126 -20.48 -37.33 2.02
N GLY A 127 -21.66 -37.10 1.47
CA GLY A 127 -22.82 -37.98 1.67
C GLY A 127 -22.60 -39.31 0.97
N ILE A 128 -21.83 -40.21 1.61
CA ILE A 128 -21.69 -41.59 1.13
C ILE A 128 -22.84 -42.43 1.69
N THR A 129 -23.87 -42.63 0.87
CA THR A 129 -24.96 -43.55 1.19
C THR A 129 -24.54 -44.95 0.74
N VAL A 130 -24.01 -45.76 1.66
CA VAL A 130 -23.73 -47.18 1.42
C VAL A 130 -25.03 -47.96 1.61
N ARG A 131 -25.54 -48.60 0.55
CA ARG A 131 -26.60 -49.61 0.66
C ARG A 131 -25.95 -50.97 0.83
N SER A 132 -26.26 -51.66 1.92
CA SER A 132 -25.90 -53.06 2.10
C SER A 132 -26.68 -53.93 1.12
N VAL A 133 -25.96 -54.73 0.32
CA VAL A 133 -26.55 -55.81 -0.47
C VAL A 133 -26.85 -56.94 0.51
N VAL A 134 -28.12 -57.32 0.63
CA VAL A 134 -28.53 -58.52 1.35
C VAL A 134 -28.30 -59.70 0.41
N ASP A 135 -27.29 -60.52 0.67
CA ASP A 135 -27.15 -61.82 0.03
C ASP A 135 -28.31 -62.70 0.51
N THR A 136 -29.21 -63.02 -0.42
CA THR A 136 -30.28 -63.99 -0.19
C THR A 136 -29.71 -65.42 -0.24
N PRO A 137 -30.17 -66.32 0.65
CA PRO A 137 -29.73 -67.71 0.70
C PRO A 137 -30.19 -68.55 -0.51
#